data_AF-A0A0Q3TFK9-F1
#
_entry.id   AF-A0A0Q3TFK9-F1
#
_cell.length_a   1.000
_cell.length_b   1.000
_cell.length_c   1.000
_cell.angle_alpha   90.00
_cell.angle_beta   90.00
_cell.angle_gamma   90.00
#
_symmetry.space_group_name_H-M   'P 1'
#
loop_
_entity.id
_entity.type
_entity.pdbx_description
1 polymer ?
#
loop_
_entity_poly.entity_id
_entity_poly.type
_entity_poly.pdbx_seq_one_letter_code
_entity_poly.pdbx_strand_id
1 'polypeptide(L)' 'MKHNYSDLLSTLGYEALDIIYGLKNNLLSEKEKRSLVRLLNLSNGDRILEAQIKEILDQNFNQEQKKERLLSLLNYLY' A
#
# COMPACT_ATOMS: atom_id res chain seq x y z
N MET A 1 7.52 -8.16 -10.09
CA MET A 1 8.35 -7.53 -9.06
C MET A 1 8.19 -8.30 -7.74
N LYS A 2 8.75 -9.51 -7.63
CA LYS A 2 8.34 -10.47 -6.58
C LYS A 2 9.11 -10.42 -5.26
N HIS A 3 10.23 -9.69 -5.17
CA HIS A 3 11.14 -9.81 -4.03
C HIS A 3 11.41 -8.53 -3.21
N ASN A 4 11.09 -7.33 -3.69
CA ASN A 4 11.64 -6.12 -3.04
C ASN A 4 10.81 -5.58 -1.86
N TYR A 5 9.51 -5.84 -1.78
CA TYR A 5 8.68 -5.19 -0.76
C TYR A 5 8.90 -5.72 0.66
N SER A 6 9.13 -7.03 0.80
CA SER A 6 9.42 -7.63 2.10
C SER A 6 10.77 -7.16 2.65
N ASP A 7 11.76 -6.99 1.77
CA ASP A 7 13.09 -6.49 2.14
C ASP A 7 13.03 -5.00 2.52
N LEU A 8 12.25 -4.20 1.77
CA LEU A 8 12.00 -2.79 2.09
C LEU A 8 11.29 -2.63 3.44
N LEU A 9 10.24 -3.41 3.71
CA LEU A 9 9.55 -3.40 5.00
C LEU A 9 10.45 -3.84 6.15
N SER A 10 11.32 -4.82 5.93
CA SER A 10 12.25 -5.31 6.96
C SER A 10 13.35 -4.30 7.26
N THR A 11 13.76 -3.50 6.27
CA THR A 11 14.84 -2.52 6.40
C THR A 11 14.34 -1.16 6.91
N LEU A 12 13.20 -0.70 6.39
CA LEU A 12 12.68 0.67 6.60
C LEU A 12 11.41 0.71 7.46
N GLY A 13 10.86 -0.44 7.85
CA GLY A 13 9.60 -0.51 8.56
C GLY A 13 8.47 0.16 7.76
N TYR A 14 7.68 0.99 8.41
CA TYR A 14 6.57 1.70 7.76
C TYR A 14 7.00 2.84 6.82
N GLU A 15 8.26 3.27 6.85
CA GLU A 15 8.75 4.25 5.88
C GLU A 15 8.77 3.69 4.46
N ALA A 16 8.82 2.36 4.33
CA ALA A 16 8.65 1.69 3.05
C ALA A 16 7.31 2.04 2.37
N LEU A 17 6.26 2.40 3.13
CA LEU A 17 4.96 2.80 2.55
C LEU A 17 5.05 4.12 1.76
N ASP A 18 5.99 5.00 2.10
CA ASP A 18 6.22 6.23 1.33
C ASP A 18 6.86 5.89 -0.03
N ILE A 19 7.78 4.93 -0.07
CA ILE A 19 8.42 4.48 -1.30
C ILE A 19 7.44 3.67 -2.17
N ILE A 20 6.66 2.79 -1.55
CA ILE A 20 5.81 1.82 -2.26
C ILE A 20 4.51 2.47 -2.72
N TYR A 21 3.87 3.27 -1.86
CA TYR A 21 2.56 3.87 -2.14
C TYR A 21 2.61 5.40 -2.34
N GLY A 22 3.76 6.05 -2.14
CA GLY A 22 3.84 7.51 -2.17
C GLY A 22 3.09 8.17 -1.00
N LEU A 23 2.89 7.42 0.09
CA LEU A 23 2.15 7.87 1.27
C LEU A 23 3.09 8.22 2.40
N LYS A 24 3.13 9.50 2.78
CA LYS A 24 3.96 9.95 3.90
C LYS A 24 3.52 9.27 5.20
N ASN A 25 4.50 8.85 5.98
CA ASN A 25 4.27 8.11 7.23
C ASN A 25 3.44 8.91 8.26
N ASN A 26 3.52 10.25 8.25
CA ASN A 26 2.73 11.12 9.13
C ASN A 26 1.24 11.25 8.73
N LEU A 27 0.88 10.82 7.52
CA LEU A 27 -0.49 10.78 7.02
C LEU A 27 -1.28 9.58 7.55
N LEU A 28 -0.57 8.59 8.11
CA LEU A 28 -1.10 7.28 8.46
C LEU A 28 -1.06 7.06 9.97
N SER A 29 -2.18 6.66 10.55
CA SER A 29 -2.23 6.06 11.88
C SER A 29 -1.59 4.67 11.89
N GLU A 30 -1.18 4.18 13.06
CA GLU A 30 -0.62 2.82 13.22
C GLU A 30 -1.58 1.72 12.72
N LYS A 31 -2.89 1.93 12.83
CA LYS A 31 -3.88 1.00 12.29
C LYS A 31 -3.84 0.98 10.76
N GLU A 32 -3.80 2.14 10.12
CA GLU A 32 -3.77 2.26 8.66
C GLU A 32 -2.45 1.72 8.08
N LYS A 33 -1.31 1.97 8.73
CA LYS A 33 -0.02 1.39 8.32
C LYS A 33 -0.08 -0.13 8.29
N ARG A 34 -0.60 -0.75 9.35
CA ARG A 34 -0.78 -2.22 9.42
C ARG A 34 -1.73 -2.73 8.34
N SER A 35 -2.83 -2.02 8.08
CA SER A 35 -3.76 -2.34 7.00
C SER A 35 -3.08 -2.30 5.62
N LEU A 36 -2.28 -1.27 5.35
CA LEU A 36 -1.57 -1.13 4.07
C LEU A 36 -0.47 -2.17 3.90
N VAL A 37 0.27 -2.53 4.96
CA VAL A 37 1.21 -3.65 4.93
C VAL A 37 0.48 -4.96 4.65
N ARG A 38 -0.70 -5.18 5.25
CA ARG A 38 -1.52 -6.35 4.97
C ARG A 38 -1.99 -6.37 3.51
N LEU A 39 -2.45 -5.24 2.97
CA LEU A 39 -2.83 -5.11 1.57
C LEU A 39 -1.67 -5.48 0.64
N LEU A 40 -0.47 -4.99 0.93
CA LEU A 40 0.74 -5.32 0.19
C LEU A 40 1.04 -6.82 0.21
N ASN A 41 0.96 -7.45 1.39
CA ASN A 41 1.17 -8.88 1.54
C ASN A 41 0.11 -9.71 0.80
N LEU A 42 -1.15 -9.27 0.81
CA LEU A 42 -2.24 -9.91 0.06
C LEU A 42 -2.04 -9.77 -1.45
N SER A 43 -1.52 -8.62 -1.89
CA SER A 43 -1.21 -8.42 -3.31
C SER A 43 -0.09 -9.32 -3.80
N ASN A 44 0.83 -9.75 -2.92
CA ASN A 44 1.94 -10.59 -3.30
C ASN A 44 1.46 -11.98 -3.76
N GLY A 45 1.33 -12.14 -5.08
CA GLY A 45 0.80 -13.36 -5.70
C GLY A 45 -0.61 -13.22 -6.27
N ASP A 46 -1.32 -12.13 -5.99
CA ASP A 46 -2.61 -11.79 -6.61
C ASP A 46 -2.40 -10.70 -7.68
N ARG A 47 -2.37 -11.13 -8.94
CA ARG A 47 -2.16 -10.24 -10.09
C ARG A 47 -3.27 -9.21 -10.26
N ILE A 48 -4.50 -9.53 -9.86
CA ILE A 48 -5.64 -8.61 -9.99
C ILE A 48 -5.47 -7.50 -8.95
N LEU A 49 -5.18 -7.88 -7.71
CA LEU A 49 -4.98 -6.93 -6.63
C LEU A 49 -3.74 -6.04 -6.87
N GLU A 50 -2.63 -6.62 -7.37
CA GLU A 50 -1.46 -5.84 -7.80
C GLU A 50 -1.81 -4.81 -8.88
N ALA A 51 -2.63 -5.19 -9.87
CA ALA A 51 -3.06 -4.28 -10.93
C ALA A 51 -3.95 -3.14 -10.41
N GLN A 52 -4.89 -3.44 -9.52
CA GLN A 52 -5.77 -2.45 -8.89
C GLN A 52 -4.98 -1.46 -8.03
N ILE A 53 -4.03 -1.94 -7.23
CA ILE A 53 -3.12 -1.07 -6.46
C ILE A 53 -2.35 -0.17 -7.42
N LYS A 54 -1.75 -0.73 -8.46
CA LYS A 54 -0.98 0.05 -9.43
C LYS A 54 -1.82 1.12 -10.11
N GLU A 55 -3.06 0.81 -10.49
CA GLU A 55 -3.99 1.78 -11.05
C GLU A 55 -4.23 2.96 -10.11
N ILE A 56 -4.42 2.71 -8.80
CA ILE A 56 -4.58 3.78 -7.81
C ILE A 56 -3.32 4.65 -7.72
N LEU A 57 -2.13 4.04 -7.82
CA LEU A 57 -0.85 4.76 -7.72
C LEU A 57 -0.54 5.60 -8.97
N ASP A 58 -0.86 5.08 -10.16
CA ASP A 58 -0.63 5.71 -11.46
C ASP A 58 -1.62 6.87 -11.71
N GLN A 59 -2.79 6.85 -11.05
CA GLN A 59 -3.73 7.96 -11.12
C GLN A 59 -3.20 9.21 -10.39
N ASN A 60 -3.61 10.38 -10.89
CA ASN A 60 -3.13 11.69 -10.45
C ASN A 60 -3.82 12.16 -9.14
N PHE A 61 -3.92 11.25 -8.19
CA PHE A 61 -4.50 11.46 -6.87
C PHE A 61 -3.51 12.11 -5.92
N ASN A 62 -4.03 12.98 -5.04
CA ASN A 62 -3.26 13.44 -3.90
C ASN A 62 -3.09 12.32 -2.85
N GLN A 63 -2.24 12.54 -1.85
CA GLN A 63 -1.91 11.51 -0.86
C GLN A 63 -3.13 11.01 -0.06
N GLU A 64 -4.05 11.90 0.31
CA GLU A 64 -5.29 11.53 1.02
C GLU A 64 -6.19 10.64 0.17
N GLN A 65 -6.39 11.00 -1.10
CA GLN A 65 -7.19 10.21 -2.05
C GLN A 65 -6.56 8.82 -2.30
N LYS A 66 -5.22 8.74 -2.42
CA LYS A 66 -4.52 7.46 -2.54
C LYS A 66 -4.72 6.61 -1.29
N LYS A 67 -4.55 7.19 -0.11
CA LYS A 67 -4.77 6.52 1.18
C LYS A 67 -6.18 5.93 1.26
N GLU A 68 -7.21 6.74 1.05
CA GLU A 68 -8.61 6.31 1.13
C GLU A 68 -8.92 5.16 0.17
N ARG A 69 -8.45 5.24 -1.08
CA ARG A 69 -8.68 4.21 -2.09
C ARG A 69 -7.96 2.90 -1.76
N LEU A 70 -6.71 2.96 -1.31
CA LEU A 70 -5.96 1.78 -0.90
C LEU A 70 -6.62 1.11 0.32
N LEU A 71 -7.05 1.88 1.31
CA LEU A 71 -7.77 1.34 2.48
C LEU A 71 -9.15 0.77 2.09
N SER A 72 -9.86 1.42 1.16
CA SER A 72 -11.14 0.93 0.65
C SER A 72 -10.99 -0.40 -0.10
N LEU A 73 -9.89 -0.57 -0.84
CA LEU A 73 -9.57 -1.81 -1.53
C LEU A 73 -9.44 -2.97 -0.53
N LEU A 74 -8.82 -2.73 0.63
CA LEU A 74 -8.74 -3.74 1.69
C LEU A 74 -10.11 -4.06 2.31
N ASN A 75 -10.95 -3.05 2.52
CA ASN A 75 -12.31 -3.24 3.06
C ASN A 75 -13.26 -3.93 2.07
N TYR A 76 -12.98 -3.91 0.76
CA TYR A 76 -13.80 -4.65 -0.21
C TYR A 76 -13.50 -6.16 -0.17
N LEU A 77 -12.32 -6.55 0.30
CA LEU A 77 -11.91 -7.95 0.42
C LEU A 77 -12.50 -8.66 1.65
N TYR A 78 -13.14 -7.93 2.58
CA TYR A 78 -13.70 -8.44 3.85
C TYR A 78 -14.94 -7.68 4.29
#